data_AF-A0A8C6ZGX6-F1
#
_entry.id   AF-A0A8C6ZGX6-F1
#
_cell.length_a   1.000
_cell.length_b   1.000
_cell.length_c   1.000
_cell.angle_alpha   90.00
_cell.angle_beta   90.00
_cell.angle_gamma   90.00
#
_symmetry.space_group_name_H-M   'P 1'
#
loop_
_entity.id
_entity.type
_entity.pdbx_description
1 polymer ?
#
loop_
_entity_poly.entity_id
_entity_poly.type
_entity_poly.pdbx_seq_one_letter_code
_entity_poly.pdbx_strand_id
1 'polypeptide(L)'
;MGDTRGGTAVLLSPSCLSVPPPHVPHLSPRVRAPPSSQPPPFGFRPPGAVVTRCPLPTGSVRQTAAALQAEPGDALRLALPSLIYTLQNNLQYVAISNLPAATFQVTYQLKTLTAALFSVLLLGTALSRLQWLSLALLCAGVALVQLEQARGPPPPSSSSPQSYLTGLLAVVAACISSGFAGVYCERLLKTPGGLWVRNAQLGAAGTLVALATMWATEGDAVAARGFFHGYSGAVWAVVLNQAAGGLLVAVVLRHAGSVTKTFATALSVVASAAASVRLFGFRPRGAFVAGAGLVLVAVVMYGRPAATAAPWGRREGGPWGRLLGR
;
A
#
# COMPACT_ATOMS: atom_id res chain seq x y z
N MET A 1 55.72 30.43 -23.72
CA MET A 1 55.00 29.34 -24.40
C MET A 1 53.72 29.10 -23.61
N GLY A 2 52.58 29.56 -24.14
CA GLY A 2 51.22 29.28 -23.64
C GLY A 2 50.80 29.94 -22.33
N ASP A 3 50.07 31.04 -22.41
CA ASP A 3 49.45 31.75 -21.28
C ASP A 3 47.91 31.76 -21.40
N THR A 4 47.28 31.73 -20.23
CA THR A 4 45.93 32.21 -19.87
C THR A 4 44.60 31.56 -20.36
N ARG A 5 43.83 31.16 -19.31
CA ARG A 5 42.41 31.50 -18.97
C ARG A 5 41.23 30.88 -19.74
N GLY A 6 40.43 30.10 -18.99
CA GLY A 6 39.08 30.49 -18.55
C GLY A 6 37.87 30.22 -19.47
N GLY A 7 36.92 29.42 -18.96
CA GLY A 7 35.48 29.78 -18.97
C GLY A 7 34.57 29.29 -20.12
N THR A 8 33.52 28.57 -19.71
CA THR A 8 32.13 28.53 -20.23
C THR A 8 31.78 27.82 -21.56
N ALA A 9 30.98 26.75 -21.40
CA ALA A 9 29.76 26.29 -22.10
C ALA A 9 29.43 26.76 -23.53
N VAL A 10 28.87 25.86 -24.35
CA VAL A 10 27.58 26.04 -25.08
C VAL A 10 27.20 24.76 -25.85
N LEU A 11 25.89 24.50 -25.86
CA LEU A 11 25.16 23.46 -26.57
C LEU A 11 25.41 23.44 -28.08
N LEU A 12 25.41 22.25 -28.68
CA LEU A 12 25.17 22.06 -30.12
C LEU A 12 24.00 21.10 -30.35
N SER A 13 23.00 21.63 -31.06
CA SER A 13 21.84 20.96 -31.64
C SER A 13 22.23 20.25 -32.95
N PRO A 14 21.54 19.18 -33.36
CA PRO A 14 21.52 18.76 -34.77
C PRO A 14 20.13 18.88 -35.41
N SER A 15 20.11 19.47 -36.60
CA SER A 15 18.98 19.64 -37.49
C SER A 15 18.65 18.40 -38.34
N CYS A 16 17.42 18.39 -38.87
CA CYS A 16 16.92 17.71 -40.09
C CYS A 16 16.43 16.26 -39.98
N LEU A 17 15.12 16.03 -40.21
CA LEU A 17 14.61 15.48 -41.47
C LEU A 17 13.07 15.60 -41.55
N SER A 18 12.59 16.26 -42.61
CA SER A 18 11.18 16.44 -42.96
C SER A 18 10.81 15.49 -44.09
N VAL A 19 9.71 14.73 -43.96
CA VAL A 19 9.16 13.82 -44.98
C VAL A 19 7.96 14.48 -45.65
N PRO A 20 7.84 14.50 -47.00
CA PRO A 20 6.66 15.04 -47.69
C PRO A 20 5.55 13.98 -47.92
N PRO A 21 4.26 14.37 -47.96
CA PRO A 21 3.14 13.47 -48.26
C PRO A 21 2.79 13.38 -49.76
N PRO A 22 2.08 12.31 -50.22
CA PRO A 22 1.81 12.06 -51.63
C PRO A 22 0.57 12.78 -52.20
N HIS A 23 0.63 13.04 -53.50
CA HIS A 23 -0.38 13.70 -54.34
C HIS A 23 -1.70 12.92 -54.49
N VAL A 24 -2.83 13.64 -54.48
CA VAL A 24 -4.15 13.14 -54.91
C VAL A 24 -4.73 14.15 -55.93
N PRO A 25 -5.27 13.72 -57.09
CA PRO A 25 -5.71 14.64 -58.15
C PRO A 25 -7.08 15.27 -57.90
N HIS A 26 -7.21 16.52 -58.37
CA HIS A 26 -8.39 17.37 -58.35
C HIS A 26 -9.51 16.90 -59.29
N LEU A 27 -10.74 16.81 -58.78
CA LEU A 27 -11.98 16.86 -59.56
C LEU A 27 -13.01 17.70 -58.80
N SER A 28 -13.33 18.88 -59.34
CA SER A 28 -14.47 19.71 -58.96
C SER A 28 -15.67 19.36 -59.84
N PRO A 29 -16.90 19.48 -59.32
CA PRO A 29 -17.80 20.42 -59.98
C PRO A 29 -18.66 21.26 -59.01
N ARG A 30 -18.94 22.48 -59.47
CA ARG A 30 -19.78 23.53 -58.85
C ARG A 30 -21.22 23.05 -58.59
N VAL A 31 -21.77 23.33 -57.40
CA VAL A 31 -23.23 23.47 -57.19
C VAL A 31 -23.54 24.59 -56.17
N ARG A 32 -23.95 25.74 -56.72
CA ARG A 32 -25.03 26.68 -56.36
C ARG A 32 -25.67 26.57 -54.94
N ALA A 33 -25.59 27.64 -54.13
CA ALA A 33 -26.56 27.97 -53.06
C ALA A 33 -27.82 28.59 -53.70
N PRO A 34 -29.08 28.39 -53.20
CA PRO A 34 -29.64 29.03 -51.98
C PRO A 34 -30.85 28.21 -51.38
N PRO A 35 -31.87 28.74 -50.65
CA PRO A 35 -32.02 29.90 -49.75
C PRO A 35 -32.53 29.53 -48.33
N SER A 36 -32.67 30.56 -47.48
CA SER A 36 -33.34 30.59 -46.17
C SER A 36 -34.70 29.87 -46.09
N SER A 37 -34.87 29.01 -45.08
CA SER A 37 -36.18 28.58 -44.56
C SER A 37 -36.15 28.43 -43.03
N GLN A 38 -37.29 28.73 -42.43
CA GLN A 38 -37.60 28.95 -41.00
C GLN A 38 -37.32 27.76 -40.06
N PRO A 39 -37.27 27.97 -38.71
CA PRO A 39 -36.96 26.90 -37.77
C PRO A 39 -38.14 25.92 -37.59
N PRO A 40 -37.90 24.60 -37.47
CA PRO A 40 -38.95 23.69 -37.02
C PRO A 40 -39.19 23.85 -35.50
N PRO A 41 -40.45 23.82 -35.05
CA PRO A 41 -40.80 23.78 -33.64
C PRO A 41 -40.62 22.34 -33.10
N PHE A 42 -40.52 22.22 -31.78
CA PHE A 42 -40.52 20.97 -31.01
C PHE A 42 -39.20 20.17 -30.95
N GLY A 43 -38.45 20.47 -29.89
CA GLY A 43 -37.97 19.50 -28.90
C GLY A 43 -37.58 18.10 -29.38
N PHE A 44 -36.35 17.95 -29.87
CA PHE A 44 -35.62 16.70 -29.78
C PHE A 44 -34.24 16.99 -29.18
N ARG A 45 -34.07 16.62 -27.91
CA ARG A 45 -32.80 16.67 -27.20
C ARG A 45 -32.02 15.40 -27.57
N PRO A 46 -30.88 15.45 -28.27
CA PRO A 46 -30.12 14.24 -28.54
C PRO A 46 -29.56 13.67 -27.22
N PRO A 47 -29.70 12.37 -26.95
CA PRO A 47 -29.05 11.71 -25.82
C PRO A 47 -27.57 11.54 -26.17
N GLY A 48 -26.68 12.11 -25.36
CA GLY A 48 -25.25 11.85 -25.49
C GLY A 48 -24.34 13.07 -25.69
N ALA A 49 -24.70 14.24 -25.15
CA ALA A 49 -23.68 15.23 -24.82
C ALA A 49 -22.82 14.67 -23.67
N VAL A 50 -21.86 13.81 -24.00
CA VAL A 50 -20.73 13.52 -23.14
C VAL A 50 -20.07 14.87 -22.91
N VAL A 51 -20.23 15.41 -21.70
CA VAL A 51 -19.49 16.57 -21.27
C VAL A 51 -18.03 16.16 -21.26
N THR A 52 -17.32 16.44 -22.35
CA THR A 52 -15.88 16.28 -22.45
C THR A 52 -15.27 17.32 -21.50
N ARG A 53 -15.21 16.99 -20.20
CA ARG A 53 -14.42 17.77 -19.25
C ARG A 53 -13.01 17.79 -19.80
N CYS A 54 -12.50 18.99 -20.12
CA CYS A 54 -11.12 19.15 -20.57
C CYS A 54 -10.18 18.34 -19.67
N PRO A 55 -9.27 17.54 -20.22
CA PRO A 55 -8.25 16.88 -19.40
C PRO A 55 -7.43 17.98 -18.73
N LEU A 56 -7.66 18.16 -17.42
CA LEU A 56 -6.89 19.09 -16.61
C LEU A 56 -5.41 18.71 -16.69
N PRO A 57 -4.49 19.68 -16.75
CA PRO A 57 -3.07 19.40 -16.83
C PRO A 57 -2.61 18.59 -15.62
N THR A 58 -1.91 17.49 -15.91
CA THR A 58 -1.31 16.57 -14.92
C THR A 58 -0.49 17.34 -13.88
N GLY A 59 -0.94 17.34 -12.63
CA GLY A 59 -0.21 17.90 -11.49
C GLY A 59 -0.83 19.14 -10.82
N SER A 60 -2.00 19.60 -11.26
CA SER A 60 -2.67 20.74 -10.62
C SER A 60 -3.37 20.36 -9.31
N VAL A 61 -3.24 21.20 -8.27
CA VAL A 61 -3.96 21.06 -6.97
C VAL A 61 -5.48 20.96 -7.18
N ARG A 62 -6.01 21.63 -8.21
CA ARG A 62 -7.43 21.57 -8.59
C ARG A 62 -7.83 20.20 -9.13
N GLN A 63 -6.90 19.48 -9.76
CA GLN A 63 -7.12 18.12 -10.25
C GLN A 63 -7.11 17.11 -9.09
N THR A 64 -6.26 17.29 -8.08
CA THR A 64 -6.35 16.52 -6.83
C THR A 64 -7.63 16.81 -6.07
N ALA A 65 -8.07 18.07 -6.01
CA ALA A 65 -9.35 18.44 -5.38
C ALA A 65 -10.56 17.84 -6.13
N ALA A 66 -10.56 17.89 -7.46
CA ALA A 66 -11.60 17.27 -8.29
C ALA A 66 -11.53 15.72 -8.26
N ALA A 67 -10.34 15.12 -8.13
CA ALA A 67 -10.19 13.67 -7.97
C ALA A 67 -10.54 13.19 -6.54
N LEU A 68 -10.49 14.07 -5.54
CA LEU A 68 -11.00 13.81 -4.19
C LEU A 68 -12.54 13.82 -4.13
N GLN A 69 -13.22 14.43 -5.12
CA GLN A 69 -14.65 14.23 -5.37
C GLN A 69 -14.89 12.85 -6.00
N ALA A 70 -14.45 11.80 -5.32
CA ALA A 70 -14.68 10.44 -5.75
C ALA A 70 -16.19 10.15 -5.74
N GLU A 71 -16.69 9.56 -6.81
CA GLU A 71 -17.98 8.90 -6.83
C GLU A 71 -18.10 8.01 -5.57
N PRO A 72 -19.26 7.95 -4.90
CA PRO A 72 -19.42 7.25 -3.61
C PRO A 72 -18.96 5.78 -3.67
N GLY A 73 -19.04 5.14 -4.85
CA GLY A 73 -18.52 3.79 -5.08
C GLY A 73 -17.00 3.68 -5.04
N ASP A 74 -16.26 4.67 -5.52
CA ASP A 74 -14.79 4.69 -5.46
C ASP A 74 -14.31 5.13 -4.08
N ALA A 75 -15.00 6.09 -3.44
CA ALA A 75 -14.76 6.46 -2.06
C ALA A 75 -14.90 5.26 -1.11
N LEU A 76 -15.94 4.43 -1.29
CA LEU A 76 -16.14 3.22 -0.48
C LEU A 76 -15.05 2.17 -0.70
N ARG A 77 -14.59 1.99 -1.95
CA ARG A 77 -13.46 1.09 -2.27
C ARG A 77 -12.14 1.55 -1.64
N LEU A 78 -11.93 2.87 -1.57
CA LEU A 78 -10.76 3.49 -0.95
C LEU A 78 -10.86 3.52 0.59
N ALA A 79 -12.06 3.57 1.16
CA ALA A 79 -12.31 3.48 2.60
C ALA A 79 -12.26 2.03 3.13
N LEU A 80 -12.42 1.04 2.26
CA LEU A 80 -12.41 -0.37 2.68
C LEU A 80 -11.12 -0.79 3.38
N PRO A 81 -9.90 -0.47 2.88
CA PRO A 81 -8.68 -0.80 3.59
C PRO A 81 -8.55 -0.13 4.94
N SER A 82 -8.93 1.15 5.07
CA SER A 82 -8.83 1.85 6.34
C SER A 82 -9.79 1.26 7.37
N LEU A 83 -11.03 0.91 6.98
CA LEU A 83 -11.97 0.23 7.85
C LEU A 83 -11.44 -1.13 8.33
N ILE A 84 -10.85 -1.92 7.43
CA ILE A 84 -10.29 -3.23 7.79
C ILE A 84 -9.06 -3.08 8.69
N TYR A 85 -8.20 -2.08 8.47
CA TYR A 85 -7.08 -1.80 9.36
C TYR A 85 -7.55 -1.32 10.75
N THR A 86 -8.60 -0.49 10.82
CA THR A 86 -9.18 -0.09 12.11
C THR A 86 -9.77 -1.27 12.85
N LEU A 87 -10.53 -2.13 12.17
CA LEU A 87 -11.03 -3.37 12.75
C LEU A 87 -9.88 -4.27 13.22
N GLN A 88 -8.82 -4.38 12.41
CA GLN A 88 -7.64 -5.15 12.76
C GLN A 88 -7.02 -4.64 14.07
N ASN A 89 -6.80 -3.32 14.20
CA ASN A 89 -6.21 -2.74 15.40
C ASN A 89 -7.06 -3.04 16.66
N ASN A 90 -8.39 -2.99 16.54
CA ASN A 90 -9.28 -3.36 17.63
C ASN A 90 -9.19 -4.85 17.99
N LEU A 91 -9.19 -5.75 17.00
CA LEU A 91 -9.03 -7.18 17.23
C LEU A 91 -7.68 -7.52 17.86
N GLN A 92 -6.61 -6.79 17.51
CA GLN A 92 -5.32 -6.92 18.16
C GLN A 92 -5.39 -6.55 19.64
N TYR A 93 -6.11 -5.48 20.00
CA TYR A 93 -6.29 -5.10 21.40
C TYR A 93 -7.05 -6.16 22.20
N VAL A 94 -8.11 -6.73 21.63
CA VAL A 94 -8.85 -7.86 22.22
C VAL A 94 -7.93 -9.08 22.38
N ALA A 95 -7.09 -9.38 21.40
CA ALA A 95 -6.15 -10.49 21.48
C ALA A 95 -5.08 -10.27 22.56
N ILE A 96 -4.47 -9.08 22.65
CA ILE A 96 -3.45 -8.75 23.65
C ILE A 96 -4.01 -8.81 25.08
N SER A 97 -5.27 -8.42 25.28
CA SER A 97 -5.91 -8.49 26.61
C SER A 97 -6.29 -9.92 27.04
N ASN A 98 -6.47 -10.84 26.09
CA ASN A 98 -6.91 -12.22 26.36
C ASN A 98 -5.81 -13.30 26.18
N LEU A 99 -4.66 -12.95 25.60
CA LEU A 99 -3.54 -13.88 25.38
C LEU A 99 -2.26 -13.41 26.08
N PRO A 100 -1.43 -14.36 26.56
CA PRO A 100 -0.05 -14.05 26.92
C PRO A 100 0.70 -13.40 25.76
N ALA A 101 1.52 -12.39 26.06
CA ALA A 101 2.29 -11.64 25.05
C ALA A 101 3.14 -12.54 24.15
N ALA A 102 3.77 -13.57 24.74
CA ALA A 102 4.53 -14.57 24.00
C ALA A 102 3.68 -15.31 22.95
N THR A 103 2.48 -15.75 23.34
CA THR A 103 1.55 -16.42 22.42
C THR A 103 1.13 -15.45 21.33
N PHE A 104 0.64 -14.26 21.68
CA PHE A 104 0.19 -13.25 20.72
C PHE A 104 1.25 -12.92 19.66
N GLN A 105 2.50 -12.71 20.07
CA GLN A 105 3.59 -12.37 19.16
C GLN A 105 3.84 -13.48 18.13
N VAL A 106 3.84 -14.74 18.57
CA VAL A 106 4.08 -15.87 17.67
C VAL A 106 2.88 -16.07 16.72
N THR A 107 1.64 -16.03 17.23
CA THR A 107 0.46 -16.22 16.38
C THR A 107 0.25 -15.07 15.40
N TYR A 108 0.57 -13.83 15.78
CA TYR A 108 0.36 -12.67 14.92
C TYR A 108 1.26 -12.66 13.67
N GLN A 109 2.38 -13.41 13.70
CA GLN A 109 3.23 -13.62 12.53
C GLN A 109 2.56 -14.43 11.42
N LEU A 110 1.48 -15.16 11.73
CA LEU A 110 0.66 -15.84 10.74
C LEU A 110 0.10 -14.86 9.69
N LYS A 111 -0.01 -13.55 10.00
CA LYS A 111 -0.42 -12.53 9.03
C LYS A 111 0.44 -12.51 7.76
N THR A 112 1.71 -12.88 7.87
CA THR A 112 2.62 -12.94 6.72
C THR A 112 2.22 -14.04 5.76
N LEU A 113 1.86 -15.22 6.30
CA LEU A 113 1.39 -16.35 5.50
C LEU A 113 0.01 -16.08 4.90
N THR A 114 -0.91 -15.46 5.65
CA THR A 114 -2.22 -15.08 5.11
C THR A 114 -2.08 -14.02 4.01
N ALA A 115 -1.18 -13.03 4.16
CA ALA A 115 -0.89 -12.05 3.11
C ALA A 115 -0.31 -12.72 1.85
N ALA A 116 0.62 -13.66 1.99
CA ALA A 116 1.14 -14.41 0.84
C ALA A 116 0.06 -15.25 0.16
N LEU A 117 -0.77 -15.95 0.93
CA LEU A 117 -1.90 -16.72 0.42
C LEU A 117 -2.89 -15.83 -0.35
N PHE A 118 -3.30 -14.71 0.23
CA PHE A 118 -4.16 -13.75 -0.45
C PHE A 118 -3.48 -13.12 -1.66
N SER A 119 -2.16 -12.90 -1.65
CA SER A 119 -1.44 -12.40 -2.82
C SER A 119 -1.48 -13.40 -3.99
N VAL A 120 -1.41 -14.70 -3.71
CA VAL A 120 -1.58 -15.77 -4.72
C VAL A 120 -3.04 -15.82 -5.20
N LEU A 121 -4.01 -15.82 -4.28
CA LEU A 121 -5.43 -15.95 -4.60
C LEU A 121 -6.03 -14.71 -5.30
N LEU A 122 -5.70 -13.51 -4.82
CA LEU A 122 -6.18 -12.25 -5.40
C LEU A 122 -5.28 -11.83 -6.56
N LEU A 123 -3.98 -11.60 -6.39
CA LEU A 123 -3.17 -11.05 -7.50
C LEU A 123 -2.77 -12.09 -8.55
N GLY A 124 -3.00 -13.38 -8.29
CA GLY A 124 -2.54 -14.44 -9.19
C GLY A 124 -1.02 -14.56 -9.23
N THR A 125 -0.32 -14.14 -8.16
CA THR A 125 1.13 -14.27 -8.08
C THR A 125 1.51 -15.75 -8.00
N ALA A 126 2.48 -16.19 -8.80
CA ALA A 126 3.00 -17.55 -8.73
C ALA A 126 4.23 -17.56 -7.82
N LEU A 127 4.13 -18.24 -6.68
CA LEU A 127 5.24 -18.42 -5.75
C LEU A 127 5.83 -19.83 -5.90
N SER A 128 7.16 -19.92 -6.02
CA SER A 128 7.87 -21.19 -6.06
C SER A 128 7.89 -21.88 -4.70
N ARG A 129 8.18 -23.20 -4.66
CA ARG A 129 8.32 -23.96 -3.41
C ARG A 129 9.39 -23.36 -2.49
N LEU A 130 10.49 -22.86 -3.06
CA LEU A 130 11.55 -22.17 -2.31
C LEU A 130 11.06 -20.84 -1.72
N GLN A 131 10.24 -20.09 -2.45
CA GLN A 131 9.65 -18.84 -1.93
C GLN A 131 8.65 -19.12 -0.79
N TRP A 132 7.85 -20.18 -0.90
CA TRP A 132 6.99 -20.64 0.21
C TRP A 132 7.80 -21.06 1.43
N LEU A 133 8.88 -21.82 1.24
CA LEU A 133 9.79 -22.17 2.32
C LEU A 133 10.42 -20.93 2.96
N SER A 134 10.79 -19.92 2.14
CA SER A 134 11.39 -18.68 2.64
C SER A 134 10.42 -17.86 3.47
N LEU A 135 9.14 -17.86 3.10
CA LEU A 135 8.08 -17.22 3.88
C LEU A 135 7.86 -17.92 5.22
N ALA A 136 7.82 -19.25 5.23
CA ALA A 136 7.72 -20.01 6.48
C ALA A 136 8.93 -19.75 7.39
N LEU A 137 10.14 -19.73 6.81
CA LEU A 137 11.39 -19.45 7.52
C LEU A 137 11.40 -18.02 8.08
N LEU A 138 10.93 -17.04 7.31
CA LEU A 138 10.77 -15.66 7.74
C LEU A 138 9.82 -15.55 8.93
N CYS A 139 8.68 -16.24 8.87
CA CYS A 139 7.71 -16.27 9.96
C CYS A 139 8.31 -16.85 11.24
N ALA A 140 9.01 -17.99 11.13
CA ALA A 140 9.69 -18.62 12.24
C ALA A 140 10.79 -17.71 12.84
N GLY A 141 11.61 -17.09 12.00
CA GLY A 141 12.68 -16.19 12.44
C GLY A 141 12.14 -14.97 13.18
N VAL A 142 11.14 -14.28 12.63
CA VAL A 142 10.54 -13.12 13.30
C VAL A 142 9.77 -13.54 14.56
N ALA A 143 9.04 -14.67 14.55
CA ALA A 143 8.36 -15.17 15.75
C ALA A 143 9.36 -15.45 16.88
N LEU A 144 10.53 -16.00 16.57
CA LEU A 144 11.57 -16.30 17.55
C LEU A 144 12.21 -15.01 18.09
N VAL A 145 12.48 -14.03 17.22
CA VAL A 145 12.93 -12.68 17.63
C VAL A 145 11.93 -12.02 18.58
N GLN A 146 10.65 -12.05 18.23
CA GLN A 146 9.58 -11.43 19.03
C GLN A 146 9.32 -12.16 20.34
N LEU A 147 9.46 -13.50 20.36
CA LEU A 147 9.33 -14.30 21.57
C LEU A 147 10.40 -13.90 22.61
N GLU A 148 11.64 -13.69 22.16
CA GLU A 148 12.71 -13.22 23.05
C GLU A 148 12.45 -11.80 23.58
N GLN A 149 11.87 -10.93 22.76
CA GLN A 149 11.45 -9.59 23.18
C GLN A 149 10.29 -9.62 24.18
N ALA A 150 9.40 -10.62 24.08
CA ALA A 150 8.28 -10.79 24.99
C ALA A 150 8.64 -11.38 26.36
N ARG A 151 9.85 -11.93 26.55
CA ARG A 151 10.34 -12.51 27.83
C ARG A 151 10.77 -11.46 28.87
N GLY A 152 10.21 -10.25 28.81
CA GLY A 152 10.37 -9.24 29.85
C GLY A 152 9.71 -9.67 31.18
N PRO A 153 9.93 -8.91 32.28
CA PRO A 153 9.26 -9.18 33.55
C PRO A 153 7.73 -9.18 33.36
N PRO A 154 7.00 -10.15 33.93
CA PRO A 154 5.56 -10.25 33.77
C PRO A 154 4.88 -9.01 34.38
N PRO A 155 3.84 -8.46 33.72
CA PRO A 155 3.04 -7.40 34.33
C PRO A 155 2.36 -7.92 35.60
N PRO A 156 2.04 -7.05 36.57
CA PRO A 156 1.28 -7.43 37.74
C PRO A 156 -0.04 -8.07 37.30
N SER A 157 -0.34 -9.24 37.84
CA SER A 157 -1.50 -10.06 37.47
C SER A 157 -2.79 -9.31 37.74
N SER A 158 -3.35 -8.66 36.72
CA SER A 158 -4.74 -8.21 36.74
C SER A 158 -5.63 -9.44 36.54
N SER A 159 -6.49 -9.67 37.51
CA SER A 159 -7.45 -10.78 37.60
C SER A 159 -8.64 -10.59 36.63
N SER A 160 -8.38 -10.28 35.37
CA SER A 160 -9.43 -10.30 34.34
C SER A 160 -9.65 -11.74 33.86
N PRO A 161 -10.90 -12.18 33.65
CA PRO A 161 -11.18 -13.50 33.09
C PRO A 161 -10.64 -13.58 31.65
N GLN A 162 -9.40 -14.07 31.50
CA GLN A 162 -8.77 -14.27 30.20
C GLN A 162 -9.43 -15.45 29.49
N SER A 163 -10.13 -15.15 28.40
CA SER A 163 -10.69 -16.16 27.52
C SER A 163 -9.70 -16.48 26.40
N TYR A 164 -8.88 -17.51 26.64
CA TYR A 164 -7.82 -17.92 25.70
C TYR A 164 -8.35 -18.18 24.29
N LEU A 165 -9.54 -18.80 24.17
CA LEU A 165 -10.18 -19.06 22.89
C LEU A 165 -10.58 -17.77 22.16
N THR A 166 -11.17 -16.80 22.85
CA THR A 166 -11.54 -15.50 22.27
C THR A 166 -10.31 -14.75 21.77
N GLY A 167 -9.22 -14.78 22.54
CA GLY A 167 -7.96 -14.17 22.11
C GLY A 167 -7.37 -14.86 20.87
N LEU A 168 -7.43 -16.20 20.80
CA LEU A 168 -6.97 -16.96 19.64
C LEU A 168 -7.84 -16.68 18.39
N LEU A 169 -9.16 -16.65 18.54
CA LEU A 169 -10.06 -16.31 17.43
C LEU A 169 -9.85 -14.87 16.97
N ALA A 170 -9.67 -13.93 17.90
CA ALA A 170 -9.40 -12.53 17.59
C ALA A 170 -8.09 -12.35 16.82
N VAL A 171 -7.00 -13.05 17.21
CA VAL A 171 -5.72 -12.93 16.51
C VAL A 171 -5.76 -13.56 15.12
N VAL A 172 -6.46 -14.68 14.94
CA VAL A 172 -6.65 -15.31 13.64
C VAL A 172 -7.48 -14.40 12.72
N ALA A 173 -8.59 -13.86 13.22
CA ALA A 173 -9.40 -12.89 12.48
C ALA A 173 -8.58 -11.65 12.10
N ALA A 174 -7.76 -11.12 13.02
CA ALA A 174 -6.86 -10.01 12.76
C ALA A 174 -5.79 -10.33 11.70
N CYS A 175 -5.29 -11.57 11.65
CA CYS A 175 -4.30 -11.99 10.65
C CYS A 175 -4.92 -12.12 9.25
N ILE A 176 -6.13 -12.68 9.16
CA ILE A 176 -6.88 -12.82 7.90
C ILE A 176 -7.22 -11.44 7.35
N SER A 177 -7.77 -10.56 8.19
CA SER A 177 -8.15 -9.20 7.80
C SER A 177 -6.94 -8.37 7.34
N SER A 178 -5.78 -8.49 8.01
CA SER A 178 -4.52 -7.85 7.58
C SER A 178 -4.07 -8.30 6.21
N GLY A 179 -4.04 -9.62 5.99
CA GLY A 179 -3.57 -10.20 4.75
C GLY A 179 -4.42 -9.73 3.58
N PHE A 180 -5.75 -9.74 3.77
CA PHE A 180 -6.68 -9.22 2.79
C PHE A 180 -6.49 -7.71 2.54
N ALA A 181 -6.45 -6.88 3.58
CA ALA A 181 -6.29 -5.43 3.44
C ALA A 181 -4.98 -5.04 2.76
N GLY A 182 -3.87 -5.69 3.11
CA GLY A 182 -2.56 -5.44 2.50
C GLY A 182 -2.54 -5.74 1.00
N VAL A 183 -3.13 -6.88 0.62
CA VAL A 183 -3.21 -7.32 -0.77
C VAL A 183 -4.23 -6.50 -1.58
N TYR A 184 -5.33 -6.08 -0.94
CA TYR A 184 -6.29 -5.16 -1.55
C TYR A 184 -5.66 -3.78 -1.80
N CYS A 185 -4.94 -3.22 -0.82
CA CYS A 185 -4.15 -2.00 -1.00
C CYS A 185 -3.16 -2.13 -2.15
N GLU A 186 -2.47 -3.26 -2.26
CA GLU A 186 -1.56 -3.52 -3.37
C GLU A 186 -2.29 -3.48 -4.73
N ARG A 187 -3.42 -4.18 -4.87
CA ARG A 187 -4.25 -4.11 -6.09
C ARG A 187 -4.69 -2.69 -6.41
N LEU A 188 -5.13 -1.94 -5.41
CA LEU A 188 -5.64 -0.59 -5.59
C LEU A 188 -4.53 0.38 -6.02
N LEU A 189 -3.31 0.24 -5.49
CA LEU A 189 -2.16 1.05 -5.90
C LEU A 189 -1.63 0.68 -7.30
N LYS A 190 -1.91 -0.56 -7.76
CA LYS A 190 -1.50 -1.07 -9.08
C LYS A 190 -2.51 -0.85 -10.22
N THR A 191 -3.74 -0.41 -9.95
CA THR A 191 -4.71 -0.08 -11.02
C THR A 191 -4.21 1.11 -11.88
N PRO A 192 -4.72 1.37 -13.10
CA PRO A 192 -4.22 2.47 -13.94
C PRO A 192 -4.56 3.85 -13.36
N GLY A 193 -3.56 4.66 -13.00
CA GLY A 193 -3.73 5.97 -12.35
C GLY A 193 -2.46 6.46 -11.62
N GLY A 194 -2.46 7.72 -11.21
CA GLY A 194 -1.35 8.34 -10.46
C GLY A 194 -1.24 7.74 -9.05
N LEU A 195 -0.04 7.23 -8.68
CA LEU A 195 0.25 6.65 -7.36
C LEU A 195 -0.16 7.62 -6.25
N TRP A 196 0.29 8.86 -6.38
CA TRP A 196 0.13 9.89 -5.36
C TRP A 196 -1.32 10.30 -5.16
N VAL A 197 -2.12 10.35 -6.24
CA VAL A 197 -3.56 10.68 -6.15
C VAL A 197 -4.29 9.59 -5.36
N ARG A 198 -4.03 8.32 -5.66
CA ARG A 198 -4.64 7.21 -4.91
C ARG A 198 -4.16 7.12 -3.48
N ASN A 199 -2.87 7.37 -3.26
CA ASN A 199 -2.33 7.37 -1.91
C ASN A 199 -2.90 8.54 -1.09
N ALA A 200 -3.13 9.70 -1.71
CA ALA A 200 -3.81 10.83 -1.08
C ALA A 200 -5.29 10.52 -0.80
N GLN A 201 -6.00 9.86 -1.72
CA GLN A 201 -7.38 9.41 -1.50
C GLN A 201 -7.49 8.38 -0.35
N LEU A 202 -6.59 7.39 -0.34
CA LEU A 202 -6.46 6.42 0.76
C LEU A 202 -6.15 7.12 2.09
N GLY A 203 -5.23 8.08 2.07
CA GLY A 203 -4.90 8.90 3.23
C GLY A 203 -6.08 9.72 3.72
N ALA A 204 -6.82 10.39 2.83
CA ALA A 204 -7.99 11.19 3.17
C ALA A 204 -9.10 10.34 3.79
N ALA A 205 -9.43 9.19 3.19
CA ALA A 205 -10.40 8.26 3.74
C ALA A 205 -9.93 7.70 5.11
N GLY A 206 -8.65 7.37 5.24
CA GLY A 206 -8.05 6.94 6.50
C GLY A 206 -8.12 8.01 7.60
N THR A 207 -7.82 9.26 7.27
CA THR A 207 -7.91 10.39 8.21
C THR A 207 -9.34 10.62 8.69
N LEU A 208 -10.33 10.53 7.80
CA LEU A 208 -11.74 10.66 8.20
C LEU A 208 -12.15 9.57 9.19
N VAL A 209 -11.81 8.31 8.90
CA VAL A 209 -12.10 7.19 9.81
C VAL A 209 -11.35 7.35 11.14
N ALA A 210 -10.10 7.80 11.11
CA ALA A 210 -9.29 8.01 12.32
C ALA A 210 -9.85 9.14 13.20
N LEU A 211 -10.26 10.26 12.61
CA LEU A 211 -10.90 11.36 13.34
C LEU A 211 -12.25 10.95 13.93
N ALA A 212 -13.07 10.22 13.17
CA ALA A 212 -14.33 9.69 13.67
C ALA A 212 -14.12 8.71 14.84
N THR A 213 -13.11 7.84 14.73
CA THR A 213 -12.76 6.89 15.80
C THR A 213 -12.28 7.63 17.04
N MET A 214 -11.35 8.59 16.89
CA MET A 214 -10.85 9.41 17.99
C MET A 214 -11.98 10.16 18.70
N TRP A 215 -12.91 10.75 17.95
CA TRP A 215 -14.05 11.45 18.54
C TRP A 215 -14.97 10.50 19.31
N ALA A 216 -15.20 9.30 18.77
CA ALA A 216 -16.04 8.29 19.42
C ALA A 216 -15.41 7.70 20.69
N THR A 217 -14.08 7.60 20.77
CA THR A 217 -13.39 6.98 21.91
C THR A 217 -12.90 7.98 22.97
N GLU A 218 -12.43 9.16 22.55
CA GLU A 218 -11.73 10.13 23.41
C GLU A 218 -12.22 11.58 23.20
N GLY A 219 -13.38 11.78 22.59
CA GLY A 219 -13.92 13.10 22.24
C GLY A 219 -13.98 14.09 23.41
N ASP A 220 -14.43 13.65 24.59
CA ASP A 220 -14.54 14.51 25.77
C ASP A 220 -13.16 14.99 26.27
N ALA A 221 -12.16 14.11 26.24
CA ALA A 221 -10.79 14.45 26.64
C ALA A 221 -10.15 15.43 25.65
N VAL A 222 -10.41 15.25 24.36
CA VAL A 222 -9.92 16.14 23.29
C VAL A 222 -10.62 17.49 23.33
N ALA A 223 -11.92 17.54 23.63
CA ALA A 223 -12.67 18.77 23.79
C ALA A 223 -12.18 19.57 25.02
N ALA A 224 -11.87 18.90 26.12
CA ALA A 224 -11.42 19.54 27.35
C ALA A 224 -9.97 20.05 27.30
N ARG A 225 -9.05 19.31 26.66
CA ARG A 225 -7.61 19.63 26.67
C ARG A 225 -7.09 20.21 25.36
N GLY A 226 -7.84 20.05 24.27
CA GLY A 226 -7.43 20.36 22.91
C GLY A 226 -6.66 19.21 22.24
N PHE A 227 -6.82 19.09 20.92
CA PHE A 227 -6.23 18.01 20.11
C PHE A 227 -4.70 17.93 20.18
N PHE A 228 -4.02 19.08 20.27
CA PHE A 228 -2.56 19.16 20.27
C PHE A 228 -1.94 19.16 21.68
N HIS A 229 -2.73 18.85 22.70
CA HIS A 229 -2.22 18.81 24.07
C HIS A 229 -1.14 17.73 24.24
N GLY A 230 0.02 18.12 24.77
CA GLY A 230 1.13 17.20 25.02
C GLY A 230 1.99 16.85 23.78
N TYR A 231 1.78 17.51 22.64
CA TYR A 231 2.65 17.34 21.47
C TYR A 231 4.02 17.97 21.71
N SER A 232 5.04 17.13 21.90
CA SER A 232 6.44 17.56 21.97
C SER A 232 7.15 17.39 20.62
N GLY A 233 8.37 17.90 20.49
CA GLY A 233 9.20 17.68 19.28
C GLY A 233 9.40 16.19 18.95
N ALA A 234 9.44 15.33 19.97
CA ALA A 234 9.51 13.87 19.77
C ALA A 234 8.22 13.31 19.18
N VAL A 235 7.04 13.81 19.59
CA VAL A 235 5.75 13.41 18.99
C VAL A 235 5.73 13.76 17.51
N TRP A 236 6.14 14.99 17.15
CA TRP A 236 6.25 15.40 15.75
C TRP A 236 7.25 14.54 14.96
N ALA A 237 8.40 14.18 15.53
CA ALA A 237 9.34 13.27 14.89
C ALA A 237 8.71 11.91 14.59
N VAL A 238 7.94 11.34 15.53
CA VAL A 238 7.20 10.08 15.33
C VAL A 238 6.12 10.23 14.25
N VAL A 239 5.35 11.33 14.26
CA VAL A 239 4.32 11.61 13.24
C VAL A 239 4.93 11.70 11.85
N LEU A 240 6.03 12.45 11.68
CA LEU A 240 6.73 12.59 10.40
C LEU A 240 7.33 11.25 9.94
N ASN A 241 7.91 10.48 10.85
CA ASN A 241 8.43 9.15 10.54
C ASN A 241 7.32 8.18 10.10
N GLN A 242 6.16 8.19 10.76
CA GLN A 242 5.00 7.38 10.39
C GLN A 242 4.43 7.80 9.04
N ALA A 243 4.33 9.11 8.76
CA ALA A 243 3.89 9.61 7.47
C ALA A 243 4.83 9.19 6.34
N ALA A 244 6.15 9.37 6.52
CA ALA A 244 7.16 8.94 5.57
C ALA A 244 7.13 7.42 5.34
N GLY A 245 6.98 6.63 6.41
CA GLY A 245 6.82 5.18 6.34
C GLY A 245 5.59 4.76 5.52
N GLY A 246 4.46 5.45 5.68
CA GLY A 246 3.25 5.22 4.88
C GLY A 246 3.46 5.48 3.38
N LEU A 247 4.13 6.58 3.03
CA LEU A 247 4.49 6.89 1.63
C LEU A 247 5.44 5.84 1.04
N LEU A 248 6.46 5.42 1.81
CA LEU A 248 7.41 4.40 1.38
C LEU A 248 6.72 3.05 1.18
N VAL A 249 5.80 2.68 2.08
CA VAL A 249 4.96 1.48 1.91
C VAL A 249 4.15 1.54 0.62
N ALA A 250 3.57 2.68 0.26
CA ALA A 250 2.83 2.82 -0.99
C ALA A 250 3.71 2.60 -2.23
N VAL A 251 4.94 3.13 -2.22
CA VAL A 251 5.92 2.91 -3.29
C VAL A 251 6.32 1.43 -3.38
N VAL A 252 6.62 0.79 -2.26
CA VAL A 252 7.01 -0.63 -2.21
C VAL A 252 5.87 -1.53 -2.69
N LEU A 253 4.63 -1.27 -2.26
CA LEU A 253 3.47 -2.05 -2.70
C LEU A 253 3.22 -1.91 -4.21
N ARG A 254 3.42 -0.72 -4.78
CA ARG A 254 3.27 -0.51 -6.23
C ARG A 254 4.34 -1.23 -7.04
N HIS A 255 5.61 -1.16 -6.62
CA HIS A 255 6.73 -1.61 -7.46
C HIS A 255 7.21 -3.04 -7.14
N ALA A 256 7.18 -3.45 -5.87
CA ALA A 256 7.74 -4.73 -5.42
C ALA A 256 6.69 -5.70 -4.86
N GLY A 257 5.56 -5.18 -4.35
CA GLY A 257 4.45 -5.96 -3.82
C GLY A 257 4.49 -6.22 -2.32
N SER A 258 3.39 -6.76 -1.79
CA SER A 258 3.18 -6.99 -0.34
C SER A 258 4.10 -8.03 0.27
N VAL A 259 4.53 -9.03 -0.50
CA VAL A 259 5.49 -10.05 -0.06
C VAL A 259 6.85 -9.40 0.21
N THR A 260 7.38 -8.65 -0.75
CA THR A 260 8.67 -7.95 -0.63
C THR A 260 8.66 -6.92 0.50
N LYS A 261 7.54 -6.20 0.69
CA LYS A 261 7.34 -5.33 1.85
C LYS A 261 7.60 -6.09 3.17
N THR A 262 7.10 -7.31 3.27
CA THR A 262 7.22 -8.09 4.51
C THR A 262 8.67 -8.51 4.79
N PHE A 263 9.43 -8.91 3.75
CA PHE A 263 10.86 -9.15 3.89
C PHE A 263 11.63 -7.89 4.28
N ALA A 264 11.31 -6.73 3.68
CA ALA A 264 11.94 -5.46 4.02
C ALA A 264 11.66 -5.05 5.47
N THR A 265 10.42 -5.21 5.95
CA THR A 265 10.08 -4.95 7.36
C THR A 265 10.84 -5.89 8.30
N ALA A 266 10.93 -7.19 7.99
CA ALA A 266 11.67 -8.14 8.82
C ALA A 266 13.17 -7.83 8.89
N LEU A 267 13.78 -7.45 7.76
CA LEU A 267 15.18 -7.01 7.72
C LEU A 267 15.40 -5.73 8.52
N SER A 268 14.45 -4.78 8.46
CA SER A 268 14.49 -3.55 9.25
C SER A 268 14.46 -3.84 10.77
N VAL A 269 13.69 -4.84 11.21
CA VAL A 269 13.68 -5.26 12.63
C VAL A 269 15.04 -5.78 13.06
N VAL A 270 15.68 -6.63 12.25
CA VAL A 270 17.03 -7.15 12.53
C VAL A 270 18.06 -6.01 12.56
N ALA A 271 18.01 -5.09 11.60
CA ALA A 271 18.90 -3.93 11.54
C ALA A 271 18.72 -2.99 12.74
N SER A 272 17.47 -2.71 13.12
CA SER A 272 17.13 -1.88 14.27
C SER A 272 17.65 -2.51 15.56
N ALA A 273 17.50 -3.83 15.72
CA ALA A 273 18.04 -4.52 16.87
C ALA A 273 19.58 -4.48 16.91
N ALA A 274 20.25 -4.65 15.76
CA ALA A 274 21.71 -4.51 15.68
C ALA A 274 22.18 -3.10 16.06
N ALA A 275 21.44 -2.06 15.66
CA ALA A 275 21.69 -0.69 16.10
C ALA A 275 21.48 -0.55 17.62
N SER A 276 20.44 -1.17 18.18
CA SER A 276 20.18 -1.14 19.63
C SER A 276 21.28 -1.80 20.47
N VAL A 277 21.95 -2.83 19.95
CA VAL A 277 23.13 -3.42 20.60
C VAL A 277 24.25 -2.39 20.75
N ARG A 278 24.50 -1.60 19.70
CA ARG A 278 25.60 -0.61 19.68
C ARG A 278 25.25 0.67 20.43
N LEU A 279 24.02 1.15 20.32
CA LEU A 279 23.60 2.45 20.86
C LEU A 279 23.15 2.37 22.32
N PHE A 280 22.49 1.28 22.72
CA PHE A 280 21.88 1.14 24.05
C PHE A 280 22.48 -0.01 24.87
N GLY A 281 23.52 -0.70 24.35
CA GLY A 281 24.17 -1.81 25.04
C GLY A 281 23.27 -3.03 25.23
N PHE A 282 22.22 -3.18 24.42
CA PHE A 282 21.32 -4.33 24.49
C PHE A 282 22.11 -5.63 24.26
N ARG A 283 21.97 -6.61 25.16
CA ARG A 283 22.64 -7.91 25.06
C ARG A 283 21.71 -8.93 24.38
N PRO A 284 21.91 -9.26 23.09
CA PRO A 284 21.06 -10.23 22.41
C PRO A 284 21.32 -11.62 22.96
N ARG A 285 20.26 -12.34 23.35
CA ARG A 285 20.32 -13.75 23.76
C ARG A 285 20.54 -14.65 22.54
N GLY A 286 21.03 -15.87 22.76
CA GLY A 286 21.34 -16.81 21.66
C GLY A 286 20.15 -17.11 20.74
N ALA A 287 18.95 -17.23 21.32
CA ALA A 287 17.72 -17.35 20.55
C ALA A 287 17.49 -16.13 19.64
N PHE A 288 17.62 -14.91 20.15
CA PHE A 288 17.46 -13.69 19.34
C PHE A 288 18.39 -13.71 18.11
N VAL A 289 19.66 -14.11 18.30
CA VAL A 289 20.65 -14.22 17.22
C VAL A 289 20.25 -15.32 16.22
N ALA A 290 19.78 -16.46 16.70
CA ALA A 290 19.29 -17.54 15.83
C ALA A 290 18.09 -17.07 14.98
N GLY A 291 17.14 -16.35 15.57
CA GLY A 291 15.98 -15.78 14.89
C GLY A 291 16.37 -14.74 13.84
N ALA A 292 17.33 -13.86 14.16
CA ALA A 292 17.89 -12.92 13.21
C ALA A 292 18.60 -13.63 12.03
N GLY A 293 19.37 -14.70 12.32
CA GLY A 293 19.98 -15.53 11.29
C GLY A 293 18.96 -16.19 10.36
N LEU A 294 17.88 -16.74 10.92
CA LEU A 294 16.74 -17.29 10.17
C LEU A 294 16.12 -16.26 9.22
N VAL A 295 15.91 -15.03 9.67
CA VAL A 295 15.40 -13.93 8.83
C VAL A 295 16.36 -13.63 7.67
N LEU A 296 17.67 -13.56 7.93
CA LEU A 296 18.67 -13.30 6.88
C LEU A 296 18.71 -14.43 5.83
N VAL A 297 18.69 -15.68 6.27
CA VAL A 297 18.63 -16.84 5.38
C VAL A 297 17.35 -16.80 4.54
N ALA A 298 16.20 -16.46 5.13
CA ALA A 298 14.94 -16.33 4.43
C ALA A 298 14.99 -15.26 3.32
N VAL A 299 15.55 -14.08 3.62
CA VAL A 299 15.71 -12.99 2.65
C VAL A 299 16.58 -13.43 1.46
N VAL A 300 17.75 -14.05 1.74
CA VAL A 300 18.66 -14.52 0.69
C VAL A 300 18.01 -15.63 -0.14
N MET A 301 17.26 -16.53 0.50
CA MET A 301 16.59 -17.63 -0.20
C MET A 301 15.45 -17.14 -1.10
N TYR A 302 14.71 -16.11 -0.68
CA TYR A 302 13.64 -15.52 -1.50
C TYR A 302 14.20 -14.80 -2.75
N GLY A 303 15.36 -14.17 -2.64
CA GLY A 303 16.01 -13.44 -3.73
C GLY A 303 16.70 -14.31 -4.79
N ARG A 304 16.83 -15.63 -4.55
CA ARG A 304 17.41 -16.54 -5.56
C ARG A 304 16.44 -16.70 -6.73
N PRO A 305 16.91 -16.57 -7.99
CA PRO A 305 16.08 -16.84 -9.16
C PRO A 305 15.44 -18.22 -9.02
N ALA A 306 14.12 -18.31 -9.13
CA ALA A 306 13.46 -19.61 -9.19
C ALA A 306 13.99 -20.31 -10.45
N ALA A 307 14.78 -21.37 -10.26
CA ALA A 307 15.25 -22.20 -11.36
C ALA A 307 14.01 -22.73 -12.10
N THR A 308 13.70 -22.10 -13.24
CA THR A 308 12.72 -22.54 -14.24
C THR A 308 11.49 -23.24 -13.66
N ALA A 309 10.62 -22.49 -12.98
CA ALA A 309 9.23 -22.93 -12.90
C ALA A 309 8.67 -22.80 -14.31
N ALA A 310 8.44 -23.94 -14.99
CA ALA A 310 7.75 -23.98 -16.26
C ALA A 310 6.49 -23.10 -16.18
N PRO A 311 6.17 -22.31 -17.22
CA PRO A 311 5.03 -21.40 -17.16
C PRO A 311 3.78 -22.23 -16.87
N TRP A 312 3.23 -22.08 -15.67
CA TRP A 312 1.89 -22.57 -15.38
C TRP A 312 0.97 -21.84 -16.35
N GLY A 313 0.41 -22.62 -17.28
CA GLY A 313 -0.32 -22.13 -18.43
C GLY A 313 -1.25 -20.99 -18.03
N ARG A 314 -1.13 -19.89 -18.78
CA ARG A 314 -2.08 -18.77 -18.78
C ARG A 314 -3.44 -19.33 -19.19
N ARG A 315 -4.20 -19.92 -18.25
CA ARG A 315 -5.64 -20.12 -18.42
C ARG A 315 -6.28 -18.76 -18.27
N GLU A 316 -6.32 -18.02 -19.38
CA GLU A 316 -7.35 -17.00 -19.58
C GLU A 316 -8.70 -17.66 -19.31
N GLY A 317 -9.43 -17.18 -18.30
CA GLY A 317 -10.73 -17.73 -17.93
C GLY A 317 -10.82 -18.38 -16.54
N GLY A 318 -10.14 -17.83 -15.53
CA GLY A 318 -10.58 -18.05 -14.14
C GLY A 318 -12.05 -17.63 -13.97
N PRO A 319 -12.83 -18.28 -13.08
CA PRO A 319 -14.29 -18.09 -12.97
C PRO A 319 -14.73 -16.63 -12.73
N TRP A 320 -13.82 -15.79 -12.28
CA TRP A 320 -14.04 -14.38 -11.98
C TRP A 320 -13.89 -13.44 -13.19
N GLY A 321 -13.34 -13.90 -14.32
CA GLY A 321 -13.23 -13.09 -15.54
C GLY A 321 -14.60 -12.71 -16.13
N ARG A 322 -15.60 -13.56 -15.92
CA ARG A 322 -16.98 -13.33 -16.38
C ARG A 322 -17.83 -12.44 -15.47
N LEU A 323 -17.40 -12.21 -14.23
CA LEU A 323 -18.18 -11.43 -13.24
C LEU A 323 -17.87 -9.93 -13.24
N LEU A 324 -16.82 -9.49 -13.95
CA LEU A 324 -16.38 -8.08 -13.96
C LEU A 324 -16.36 -7.46 -15.36
N GLY A 325 -17.10 -8.02 -16.32
CA GLY A 325 -17.41 -7.36 -17.60
C GLY A 325 -16.19 -6.82 -18.33
N ARG A 326 -15.20 -7.68 -18.57
CA ARG A 326 -14.27 -7.49 -19.68
C ARG A 326 -14.74 -8.30 -20.86
#